data_AF-X1T4U5-F1
#
_entry.id   AF-X1T4U5-F1
#
_cell.length_a   1.000
_cell.length_b   1.000
_cell.length_c   1.000
_cell.angle_alpha   90.00
_cell.angle_beta   90.00
_cell.angle_gamma   90.00
#
_symmetry.space_group_name_H-M   'P 1'
#
loop_
_entity.id
_entity.type
_entity.pdbx_description
1 polymer ?
#
loop_
_entity_poly.entity_id
_entity_poly.type
_entity_poly.pdbx_seq_one_letter_code
_entity_poly.pdbx_strand_id
1 'polypeptide(L)'
;VLNLLIVGFMDAALFYQGTPAMKKASFGHKLLVTELFATAQWFGIIPAARIGNKFLTAAQLGLASFVFDFLGQIVTDIFWLKVPITIDDWIAMLIIMSAMYVSIYKVFG
;
A
#
# COMPACT_ATOMS: atom_id res chain seq x y z
N VAL A 1 4.37 11.15 -7.15
CA VAL A 1 3.82 12.08 -6.12
C VAL A 1 2.61 11.48 -5.41
N LEU A 2 1.52 11.12 -6.10
CA LEU A 2 0.34 10.53 -5.45
C LEU A 2 0.66 9.26 -4.63
N ASN A 3 1.44 8.33 -5.19
CA ASN A 3 1.88 7.13 -4.45
C ASN A 3 2.73 7.45 -3.22
N LEU A 4 3.48 8.55 -3.22
CA LEU A 4 4.25 8.98 -2.03
C LEU A 4 3.33 9.52 -0.94
N LEU A 5 2.25 10.22 -1.31
CA LEU A 5 1.22 10.65 -0.35
C LEU A 5 0.52 9.44 0.27
N ILE A 6 0.20 8.43 -0.56
CA ILE A 6 -0.46 7.19 -0.11
C ILE A 6 0.41 6.48 0.92
N VAL A 7 1.68 6.24 0.62
CA VAL A 7 2.64 5.62 1.56
C VAL A 7 2.83 6.48 2.81
N GLY A 8 3.00 7.80 2.66
CA GLY A 8 3.18 8.69 3.80
C GLY A 8 1.99 8.72 4.77
N PHE A 9 0.75 8.65 4.26
CA PHE A 9 -0.44 8.56 5.11
C PHE A 9 -0.55 7.20 5.81
N MET A 10 -0.17 6.12 5.13
CA MET A 10 -0.11 4.78 5.72
C MET A 10 0.93 4.73 6.85
N ASP A 11 2.13 5.25 6.63
CA ASP A 11 3.19 5.31 7.63
C ASP A 11 2.81 6.16 8.83
N ALA A 12 2.18 7.31 8.59
CA ALA A 12 1.68 8.18 9.66
C ALA A 12 0.62 7.46 10.51
N ALA A 13 -0.27 6.69 9.87
CA ALA A 13 -1.29 5.90 10.56
C ALA A 13 -0.64 4.83 11.44
N LEU A 14 0.30 4.05 10.89
CA LEU A 14 1.00 2.98 11.61
C LEU A 14 1.84 3.55 12.76
N PHE A 15 2.56 4.65 12.53
CA PHE A 15 3.31 5.35 13.56
C PHE A 15 2.41 5.82 14.70
N TYR A 16 1.29 6.48 14.36
CA TYR A 16 0.36 6.98 15.36
C TYR A 16 -0.23 5.85 16.20
N GLN A 17 -0.59 4.73 15.59
CA GLN A 17 -1.05 3.52 16.29
C GLN A 17 0.03 2.91 17.19
N GLY A 18 1.31 3.06 16.83
CA GLY A 18 2.45 2.62 17.62
C GLY A 18 2.74 3.45 18.89
N THR A 19 2.14 4.64 19.02
CA THR A 19 2.41 5.54 20.15
C THR A 19 1.89 4.98 21.49
N PRO A 20 2.50 5.35 22.63
CA PRO A 20 2.03 4.90 23.95
C PRO A 20 0.58 5.28 24.27
N ALA A 21 0.14 6.43 23.74
CA ALA A 21 -1.25 6.90 23.88
C ALA A 21 -2.22 5.97 23.16
N MET A 22 -1.92 5.62 21.91
CA MET A 22 -2.78 4.74 21.13
C MET A 22 -2.74 3.31 21.62
N LYS A 23 -1.61 2.78 22.08
CA LYS A 23 -1.54 1.43 22.66
C LYS A 23 -2.55 1.22 23.78
N LYS A 24 -2.74 2.22 24.63
CA LYS A 24 -3.68 2.21 25.77
C LYS A 24 -5.10 2.66 25.41
N ALA A 25 -5.33 3.18 24.21
CA ALA A 25 -6.65 3.65 23.78
C ALA A 25 -7.62 2.48 23.56
N SER A 26 -8.92 2.77 23.72
CA SER A 26 -9.99 1.81 23.44
C SER A 26 -10.01 1.45 21.95
N PHE A 27 -10.56 0.27 21.64
CA PHE A 27 -10.67 -0.20 20.24
C PHE A 27 -11.41 0.81 19.35
N GLY A 28 -12.52 1.38 19.82
CA GLY A 28 -13.30 2.35 19.04
C GLY A 28 -12.48 3.60 18.69
N HIS A 29 -11.65 4.09 19.62
CA HIS A 29 -10.77 5.22 19.34
C HIS A 29 -9.68 4.86 18.34
N LYS A 30 -9.09 3.66 18.44
CA LYS A 30 -8.12 3.16 17.46
C LYS A 30 -8.73 3.08 16.06
N LEU A 31 -9.93 2.51 15.96
CA LEU A 31 -10.64 2.37 14.69
C LEU A 31 -10.91 3.73 14.05
N LEU A 32 -11.50 4.68 14.80
CA LEU A 32 -11.81 6.01 14.27
C LEU A 32 -10.58 6.74 13.75
N VAL A 33 -9.44 6.62 14.43
CA VAL A 33 -8.22 7.27 13.96
C VAL A 33 -7.66 6.57 12.72
N THR A 34 -7.66 5.23 12.69
CA THR A 34 -7.28 4.49 11.47
C THR A 34 -8.16 4.87 10.29
N GLU A 35 -9.47 4.95 10.48
CA GLU A 35 -10.43 5.36 9.44
C GLU A 35 -10.18 6.79 8.94
N LEU A 36 -9.77 7.70 9.83
CA LEU A 36 -9.42 9.07 9.45
C LEU A 36 -8.19 9.10 8.52
N PHE A 37 -7.13 8.35 8.87
CA PHE A 37 -5.95 8.25 8.01
C PHE A 37 -6.25 7.51 6.71
N ALA A 38 -7.06 6.44 6.74
CA ALA A 38 -7.50 5.72 5.54
C ALA A 38 -8.30 6.64 4.61
N THR A 39 -9.23 7.42 5.15
CA THR A 39 -10.00 8.43 4.40
C THR A 39 -9.08 9.48 3.78
N ALA A 40 -8.07 9.94 4.52
CA ALA A 40 -7.07 10.86 3.99
C ALA A 40 -6.27 10.24 2.82
N GLN A 41 -5.87 8.97 2.97
CA GLN A 41 -5.16 8.21 1.96
C GLN A 41 -5.98 8.04 0.66
N TRP A 42 -7.31 7.88 0.77
CA TRP A 42 -8.21 7.79 -0.39
C TRP A 42 -8.16 9.01 -1.30
N PHE A 43 -7.88 10.21 -0.78
CA PHE A 43 -7.68 11.40 -1.62
C PHE A 43 -6.46 11.28 -2.55
N GLY A 44 -5.47 10.45 -2.21
CA GLY A 44 -4.36 10.09 -3.09
C GLY A 44 -4.67 8.90 -3.99
N ILE A 45 -5.33 7.87 -3.45
CA ILE A 45 -5.64 6.61 -4.18
C ILE A 45 -6.58 6.86 -5.36
N ILE A 46 -7.69 7.58 -5.14
CA ILE A 46 -8.71 7.82 -6.19
C ILE A 46 -8.11 8.48 -7.45
N PRO A 47 -7.40 9.62 -7.35
CA PRO A 47 -6.80 10.22 -8.53
C PRO A 47 -5.67 9.35 -9.12
N ALA A 48 -4.89 8.64 -8.29
CA ALA A 48 -3.85 7.74 -8.78
C ALA A 48 -4.43 6.62 -9.63
N ALA A 49 -5.49 5.97 -9.15
CA ALA A 49 -6.20 4.93 -9.88
C ALA A 49 -6.86 5.47 -11.15
N ARG A 50 -7.44 6.68 -11.10
CA ARG A 50 -8.06 7.29 -12.28
C ARG A 50 -7.05 7.66 -13.37
N ILE A 51 -5.85 8.09 -12.99
CA ILE A 51 -4.75 8.32 -13.95
C ILE A 51 -4.23 6.98 -14.47
N GLY A 52 -4.02 6.00 -13.60
CA GLY A 52 -3.52 4.66 -13.96
C GLY A 52 -4.42 3.92 -14.94
N ASN A 53 -5.75 4.02 -14.78
CA ASN A 53 -6.74 3.44 -15.70
C ASN A 53 -6.70 4.01 -17.13
N LYS A 54 -5.97 5.11 -17.37
CA LYS A 54 -5.73 5.60 -18.75
C LYS A 54 -4.65 4.80 -19.49
N PHE A 55 -3.82 4.06 -18.77
CA PHE A 55 -2.64 3.37 -19.29
C PHE A 55 -2.68 1.86 -19.08
N LEU A 56 -3.33 1.42 -18.00
CA LEU A 56 -3.35 0.03 -17.55
C LEU A 56 -4.79 -0.49 -17.55
N THR A 57 -4.95 -1.79 -17.78
CA THR A 57 -6.23 -2.46 -17.50
C THR A 57 -6.50 -2.49 -15.99
N ALA A 58 -7.75 -2.71 -15.59
CA ALA A 58 -8.10 -2.82 -14.17
C ALA A 58 -7.28 -3.91 -13.44
N ALA A 59 -7.02 -5.04 -14.10
CA ALA A 59 -6.20 -6.11 -13.55
C ALA A 59 -4.73 -5.69 -13.37
N GLN A 60 -4.16 -5.04 -14.39
CA GLN A 60 -2.79 -4.52 -14.32
C GLN A 60 -2.65 -3.42 -13.27
N LEU A 61 -3.64 -2.55 -13.14
CA LEU A 61 -3.67 -1.49 -12.14
C LEU A 61 -3.74 -2.07 -10.71
N GLY A 62 -4.57 -3.10 -10.51
CA GLY A 62 -4.64 -3.82 -9.24
C GLY A 62 -3.29 -4.47 -8.89
N LEU A 63 -2.66 -5.17 -9.83
CA LEU A 63 -1.34 -5.76 -9.61
C LEU A 63 -0.26 -4.70 -9.34
N ALA A 64 -0.28 -3.59 -10.10
CA ALA A 64 0.65 -2.49 -9.89
C ALA A 64 0.50 -1.84 -8.50
N SER A 65 -0.72 -1.80 -7.95
CA SER A 65 -0.93 -1.25 -6.60
C SER A 65 -0.16 -2.04 -5.53
N PHE A 66 -0.15 -3.37 -5.61
CA PHE A 66 0.64 -4.21 -4.70
C PHE A 66 2.14 -3.98 -4.83
N VAL A 67 2.64 -3.73 -6.05
CA VAL A 67 4.06 -3.38 -6.25
C VAL A 67 4.40 -2.06 -5.56
N PHE A 68 3.54 -1.05 -5.69
CA PHE A 68 3.76 0.24 -5.03
C PHE A 68 3.67 0.14 -3.51
N ASP A 69 2.73 -0.63 -2.97
CA ASP A 69 2.60 -0.86 -1.54
C ASP A 69 3.82 -1.58 -0.98
N PHE A 70 4.35 -2.59 -1.69
CA PHE A 70 5.56 -3.28 -1.28
C PHE A 70 6.82 -2.41 -1.36
N LEU A 71 6.94 -1.54 -2.37
CA LEU A 71 8.02 -0.55 -2.42
C LEU A 71 7.94 0.41 -1.24
N GLY A 72 6.72 0.83 -0.87
CA GLY A 72 6.46 1.59 0.34
C GLY A 72 6.92 0.83 1.57
N GLN A 73 6.47 -0.41 1.72
CA GLN A 73 6.86 -1.30 2.81
C GLN A 73 8.37 -1.46 2.91
N ILE A 74 9.11 -1.68 1.81
CA ILE A 74 10.57 -1.77 1.83
C ILE A 74 11.19 -0.52 2.47
N VAL A 75 10.73 0.65 2.04
CA VAL A 75 11.23 1.92 2.56
C VAL A 75 10.87 2.09 4.04
N THR A 76 9.62 1.83 4.41
CA THR A 76 9.12 1.97 5.77
C THR A 76 9.80 0.98 6.72
N ASP A 77 9.89 -0.29 6.35
CA ASP A 77 10.44 -1.35 7.19
C ASP A 77 11.94 -1.18 7.39
N ILE A 78 12.70 -0.81 6.34
CA ILE A 78 14.15 -0.61 6.45
C ILE A 78 14.48 0.68 7.18
N PHE A 79 13.87 1.82 6.80
CA PHE A 79 14.31 3.13 7.26
C PHE A 79 13.50 3.67 8.45
N TRP A 80 12.24 3.26 8.62
CA TRP A 80 11.35 3.80 9.65
C TRP A 80 11.12 2.82 10.81
N LEU A 81 10.48 1.68 10.53
CA LEU A 81 10.06 0.71 11.55
C LEU A 81 11.20 -0.20 12.01
N LYS A 82 12.25 -0.37 11.19
CA LYS A 82 13.39 -1.28 11.43
C LYS A 82 12.94 -2.72 11.68
N VAL A 83 11.93 -3.16 10.93
CA VAL A 83 11.35 -4.51 11.00
C VAL A 83 11.88 -5.31 9.81
N PRO A 84 12.21 -6.60 9.97
CA PRO A 84 12.64 -7.43 8.84
C PRO A 84 11.47 -7.70 7.90
N ILE A 85 11.72 -7.50 6.60
CA ILE A 85 10.83 -7.94 5.51
C ILE A 85 10.97 -9.45 5.40
N THR A 86 9.86 -10.18 5.49
CA THR A 86 9.88 -11.64 5.56
C THR A 86 10.10 -12.28 4.19
N ILE A 87 10.54 -13.54 4.18
CA ILE A 87 10.69 -14.31 2.92
C ILE A 87 9.33 -14.42 2.19
N ASP A 88 8.24 -14.54 2.94
CA ASP A 88 6.89 -14.63 2.39
C ASP A 88 6.53 -13.37 1.60
N ASP A 89 6.91 -12.18 2.08
CA ASP A 89 6.70 -10.90 1.39
C ASP A 89 7.48 -10.86 0.05
N TRP A 90 8.73 -11.33 0.05
CA TRP A 90 9.55 -11.41 -1.16
C TRP A 90 8.98 -12.41 -2.19
N ILE A 91 8.51 -13.57 -1.74
CA ILE A 91 7.89 -14.57 -2.60
C ILE A 91 6.58 -14.02 -3.20
N ALA A 92 5.75 -13.37 -2.40
CA ALA A 92 4.52 -12.74 -2.87
C ALA A 92 4.80 -11.71 -3.97
N MET A 93 5.84 -10.88 -3.80
CA MET A 93 6.25 -9.91 -4.80
C MET A 93 6.71 -10.57 -6.11
N LEU A 94 7.49 -11.65 -6.02
CA LEU A 94 7.92 -12.40 -7.21
C LEU A 94 6.73 -12.98 -7.97
N ILE A 95 5.72 -13.50 -7.26
CA ILE A 95 4.47 -13.99 -7.86
C ILE A 95 3.72 -12.86 -8.54
N ILE A 96 3.54 -11.71 -7.87
CA ILE A 96 2.83 -10.55 -8.43
C ILE A 96 3.53 -10.03 -9.69
N MET A 97 4.86 -9.90 -9.66
CA MET A 97 5.64 -9.47 -10.82
C MET A 97 5.52 -10.46 -12.00
N SER A 98 5.51 -11.76 -11.71
CA SER A 98 5.29 -12.80 -12.71
C SER A 98 3.88 -12.74 -13.29
N ALA A 99 2.87 -12.51 -12.45
CA ALA A 99 1.48 -12.34 -12.88
C ALA A 99 1.30 -11.08 -13.73
N MET A 100 1.97 -9.97 -13.39
CA MET A 100 2.00 -8.76 -14.22
C MET A 100 2.60 -9.05 -15.58
N TYR A 101 3.73 -9.76 -15.65
CA TYR A 101 4.35 -10.14 -16.92
C TYR A 101 3.41 -10.98 -17.78
N VAL A 102 2.75 -11.99 -17.19
CA VAL A 102 1.75 -12.80 -17.89
C VAL A 102 0.56 -11.97 -18.35
N SER A 103 0.10 -11.00 -17.54
CA SER A 103 -1.05 -10.14 -17.86
C SER A 103 -0.84 -9.23 -19.09
N ILE A 104 0.41 -9.06 -19.54
CA ILE A 104 0.72 -8.34 -20.79
C ILE A 104 0.28 -9.17 -22.01
N TYR A 105 0.40 -10.49 -21.91
CA TYR A 105 -0.07 -11.39 -22.95
C TYR A 105 -1.59 -11.44 -22.89
N LYS A 106 -2.24 -11.10 -24.00
CA LYS A 106 -3.68 -11.34 -24.17
C LYS A 106 -3.90 -12.85 -24.28
N VAL A 107 -3.89 -13.56 -23.15
CA VAL A 107 -4.14 -15.01 -23.10
C VAL A 107 -5.60 -15.31 -23.46
N PHE A 108 -6.48 -14.32 -23.29
CA PHE A 108 -7.87 -14.34 -23.77
C PHE A 108 -8.11 -13.12 -24.66
N GLY A 109 -7.76 -13.26 -25.93
CA GLY A 109 -8.15 -12.38 -27.03
C GLY A 109 -9.05 -13.15 -27.99
#